data_AF-A0A975LD68-F1
#
_entry.id   AF-A0A975LD68-F1
#
_cell.length_a   1.000
_cell.length_b   1.000
_cell.length_c   1.000
_cell.angle_alpha   90.00
_cell.angle_beta   90.00
_cell.angle_gamma   90.00
#
_symmetry.space_group_name_H-M   'P 1'
#
loop_
_entity.id
_entity.type
_entity.pdbx_description
1 polymer ?
#
loop_
_entity_poly.entity_id
_entity_poly.type
_entity_poly.pdbx_seq_one_letter_code
_entity_poly.pdbx_strand_id
1 'polypeptide(L)'
;MVGFGPVNLLPGIGSGLTVDLAITLPLGIEAYAAAALWVAVGGLVRGKGRWFAGLSAGVALGLGAFGQATYHLLEVQGIHVAPDWVIVFVSILPVIVLGAAGVLLHLVLEERKKH
;
A
#
# COMPACT_ATOMS: atom_id res chain seq x y z
N MET A 1 21.68 -9.04 -4.35
CA MET A 1 20.49 -8.47 -5.00
C MET A 1 19.44 -8.32 -3.92
N VAL A 2 19.10 -7.09 -3.54
CA VAL A 2 18.11 -6.81 -2.49
C VAL A 2 17.17 -5.75 -3.05
N GLY A 3 15.90 -6.14 -3.20
CA GLY A 3 14.93 -5.54 -4.10
C GLY A 3 14.37 -6.65 -4.98
N PHE A 4 13.07 -6.92 -4.87
CA PHE A 4 12.48 -8.13 -5.45
C PHE A 4 12.58 -8.20 -6.98
N GLY A 5 12.79 -7.08 -7.68
CA GLY A 5 13.00 -7.04 -9.12
C GLY A 5 11.92 -7.78 -9.93
N PRO A 6 12.18 -8.03 -11.22
CA PRO A 6 11.32 -8.86 -12.05
C PRO A 6 11.30 -10.29 -11.50
N VAL A 7 10.18 -10.71 -10.89
CA VAL A 7 9.98 -12.09 -10.44
C VAL A 7 9.13 -12.82 -11.46
N ASN A 8 9.70 -13.88 -12.02
CA ASN A 8 8.96 -14.80 -12.87
C ASN A 8 8.06 -15.68 -11.99
N LEU A 9 6.76 -15.42 -12.03
CA LEU A 9 5.74 -16.17 -11.30
C LEU A 9 5.47 -17.55 -11.90
N LEU A 10 5.91 -17.80 -13.14
CA LEU A 10 5.73 -19.07 -13.85
C LEU A 10 7.05 -19.50 -14.52
N PRO A 11 8.07 -19.87 -13.74
CA PRO A 11 9.33 -20.34 -14.29
C PRO A 11 9.10 -21.65 -15.05
N GLY A 12 9.38 -21.65 -16.36
CA GLY A 12 9.31 -22.83 -17.23
C GLY A 12 8.04 -23.01 -18.07
N ILE A 13 7.08 -22.06 -18.04
CA ILE A 13 5.89 -22.09 -18.92
C ILE A 13 5.92 -20.89 -19.88
N GLY A 14 6.13 -21.15 -21.17
CA GLY A 14 6.12 -20.11 -22.22
C GLY A 14 7.19 -19.02 -22.00
N SER A 15 6.84 -17.75 -22.25
CA SER A 15 7.72 -16.61 -22.00
C SER A 15 7.92 -16.26 -20.52
N GLY A 16 7.31 -17.03 -19.60
CA GLY A 16 7.22 -16.67 -18.18
C GLY A 16 6.26 -15.50 -17.92
N LEU A 17 5.68 -15.45 -16.73
CA LEU A 17 4.92 -14.29 -16.26
C LEU A 17 5.81 -13.52 -15.32
N THR A 18 6.53 -12.54 -15.85
CA THR A 18 7.44 -11.73 -15.04
C THR A 18 6.68 -10.53 -14.48
N VAL A 19 6.49 -10.51 -13.16
CA VAL A 19 5.91 -9.38 -12.45
C VAL A 19 7.04 -8.69 -11.72
N ASP A 20 7.21 -7.40 -11.99
CA ASP A 20 8.14 -6.61 -11.20
C ASP A 20 7.58 -6.43 -9.80
N LEU A 21 8.13 -7.16 -8.84
CA LEU A 21 7.72 -7.04 -7.46
C LEU A 21 8.24 -5.74 -6.83
N ALA A 22 9.11 -4.97 -7.50
CA ALA A 22 9.31 -3.57 -7.12
C ALA A 22 8.01 -2.75 -7.24
N ILE A 23 7.10 -3.14 -8.14
CA ILE A 23 5.75 -2.56 -8.31
C ILE A 23 4.76 -3.08 -7.25
N THR A 24 5.09 -4.12 -6.46
CA THR A 24 4.19 -4.54 -5.36
C THR A 24 4.22 -3.62 -4.15
N LEU A 25 5.16 -2.67 -4.12
CA LEU A 25 5.26 -1.66 -3.06
C LEU A 25 3.97 -0.87 -2.81
N PRO A 26 3.29 -0.35 -3.85
CA PRO A 26 2.10 0.46 -3.64
C PRO A 26 0.82 -0.37 -3.59
N LEU A 27 0.77 -1.58 -4.16
CA LEU A 27 -0.51 -2.28 -4.34
C LEU A 27 -1.26 -2.51 -3.02
N GLY A 28 -0.54 -2.87 -1.95
CA GLY A 28 -1.14 -3.01 -0.61
C GLY A 28 -1.63 -1.69 -0.02
N ILE A 29 -0.85 -0.62 -0.17
CA ILE A 29 -1.17 0.73 0.32
C ILE A 29 -2.34 1.32 -0.46
N GLU A 30 -2.36 1.17 -1.79
CA GLU A 30 -3.41 1.65 -2.68
C GLU A 30 -4.74 0.94 -2.39
N ALA A 31 -4.70 -0.40 -2.25
CA ALA A 31 -5.88 -1.16 -1.87
C ALA A 31 -6.42 -0.73 -0.50
N TYR A 32 -5.54 -0.52 0.48
CA TYR A 32 -5.93 0.01 1.77
C TYR A 32 -6.48 1.43 1.68
N ALA A 33 -5.84 2.31 0.92
CA ALA A 33 -6.27 3.69 0.72
C ALA A 33 -7.68 3.76 0.14
N ALA A 34 -7.96 2.94 -0.87
CA ALA A 34 -9.29 2.84 -1.48
C ALA A 34 -10.33 2.34 -0.47
N ALA A 35 -10.00 1.28 0.30
CA ALA A 35 -10.89 0.75 1.33
C ALA A 35 -11.16 1.77 2.45
N ALA A 36 -10.12 2.44 2.95
CA ALA A 36 -10.23 3.45 3.99
C ALA A 36 -11.02 4.67 3.51
N LEU A 37 -10.80 5.12 2.27
CA LEU A 37 -11.55 6.24 1.68
C LEU A 37 -13.03 5.87 1.52
N TRP A 38 -13.32 4.64 1.05
CA TRP A 38 -14.68 4.14 0.95
C TRP A 38 -15.38 4.09 2.33
N VAL A 39 -14.69 3.61 3.37
CA VAL A 39 -15.22 3.62 4.75
C VAL A 39 -15.48 5.04 5.25
N ALA A 40 -14.57 5.98 4.96
CA ALA A 40 -14.70 7.37 5.40
C ALA A 40 -15.85 8.11 4.71
N VAL A 41 -16.02 7.93 3.41
CA VAL A 41 -17.02 8.65 2.60
C VAL A 41 -18.38 7.94 2.62
N GLY A 42 -18.40 6.61 2.61
CA GLY A 42 -19.62 5.78 2.54
C GLY A 42 -20.45 5.75 3.83
N GLY A 43 -19.99 6.40 4.90
CA GLY A 43 -20.74 6.47 6.16
C GLY A 43 -20.79 5.16 6.96
N LEU A 44 -19.82 4.25 6.72
CA LEU A 44 -19.72 2.96 7.41
C LEU A 44 -19.31 3.09 8.88
N VAL A 45 -18.72 4.22 9.25
CA VAL A 45 -18.28 4.57 10.60
C VAL A 45 -18.60 6.04 10.88
N ARG A 46 -18.82 6.40 12.15
CA ARG A 46 -19.09 7.79 12.58
C ARG A 46 -18.02 8.32 13.53
N GLY A 47 -18.04 9.64 13.73
CA GLY A 47 -17.17 10.33 14.68
C GLY A 47 -15.68 10.04 14.46
N LYS A 48 -15.00 9.59 15.52
CA LYS A 48 -13.55 9.32 15.52
C LYS A 48 -13.15 8.25 14.49
N GLY A 49 -14.00 7.24 14.24
CA GLY A 49 -13.72 6.18 13.26
C GLY A 49 -13.68 6.70 11.82
N ARG A 50 -14.57 7.64 11.48
CA ARG A 50 -14.57 8.30 10.17
C ARG A 50 -13.34 9.19 9.96
N TRP A 51 -12.94 9.91 11.01
CA TRP A 51 -11.75 10.75 10.96
C TRP A 51 -10.48 9.90 10.78
N PHE A 52 -10.37 8.79 11.51
CA PHE A 52 -9.28 7.82 11.33
C PHE A 52 -9.24 7.29 9.89
N ALA A 53 -10.37 6.80 9.36
CA ALA A 53 -10.44 6.27 8.00
C ALA A 53 -10.07 7.33 6.94
N GLY A 54 -10.52 8.57 7.11
CA GLY A 54 -10.18 9.67 6.20
C GLY A 54 -8.71 10.06 6.24
N LEU A 55 -8.15 10.19 7.45
CA LEU A 55 -6.73 10.52 7.63
C LEU A 55 -5.84 9.40 7.11
N SER A 56 -6.14 8.15 7.44
CA SER A 56 -5.36 6.99 7.02
C SER A 56 -5.43 6.79 5.51
N ALA A 57 -6.58 7.04 4.87
CA ALA A 57 -6.70 7.09 3.42
C ALA A 57 -5.81 8.17 2.81
N GLY A 58 -5.84 9.40 3.35
CA GLY A 58 -5.02 10.50 2.85
C GLY A 58 -3.52 10.22 2.94
N VAL A 59 -3.06 9.68 4.08
CA VAL A 59 -1.65 9.28 4.27
C VAL A 59 -1.26 8.18 3.29
N ALA A 60 -2.11 7.16 3.12
CA ALA A 60 -1.84 6.05 2.19
C ALA A 60 -1.77 6.53 0.72
N LEU A 61 -2.69 7.40 0.29
CA LEU A 61 -2.63 8.02 -1.03
C LEU A 61 -1.37 8.87 -1.22
N GLY A 62 -1.00 9.67 -0.21
CA GLY A 62 0.22 10.47 -0.23
C GLY A 62 1.48 9.62 -0.36
N LEU A 63 1.56 8.53 0.40
CA LEU A 63 2.68 7.58 0.32
C LEU A 63 2.74 6.87 -1.04
N GLY A 64 1.60 6.44 -1.58
CA GLY A 64 1.53 5.83 -2.91
C GLY A 64 2.00 6.78 -4.01
N ALA A 65 1.45 8.01 -4.04
CA ALA A 65 1.83 9.03 -5.01
C ALA A 65 3.31 9.43 -4.89
N PHE A 66 3.81 9.58 -3.66
CA PHE A 66 5.22 9.87 -3.42
C PHE A 66 6.13 8.72 -3.88
N GLY A 67 5.76 7.47 -3.60
CA GLY A 67 6.50 6.28 -4.03
C GLY A 67 6.58 6.19 -5.56
N GLN A 68 5.46 6.38 -6.25
CA GLN A 68 5.40 6.38 -7.73
C GLN A 68 6.23 7.51 -8.34
N ALA A 69 6.12 8.73 -7.82
CA ALA A 69 6.91 9.86 -8.30
C ALA A 69 8.41 9.64 -8.09
N THR A 70 8.79 9.13 -6.91
CA THR A 70 10.19 8.83 -6.58
C THR A 70 10.77 7.74 -7.49
N TYR A 71 10.00 6.67 -7.75
CA TYR A 71 10.42 5.62 -8.68
C TYR A 71 10.77 6.18 -10.06
N HIS A 72 9.86 6.97 -10.65
CA HIS A 72 10.11 7.59 -11.96
C HIS A 72 11.30 8.55 -11.95
N LEU A 73 11.51 9.30 -10.87
CA LEU A 73 12.69 10.18 -10.74
C LEU A 73 14.00 9.38 -10.67
N LEU A 74 14.04 8.28 -9.91
CA LEU A 74 15.21 7.41 -9.81
C LEU A 74 15.53 6.73 -11.14
N GLU A 75 14.49 6.29 -11.86
CA GLU A 75 14.60 5.70 -13.18
C GLU A 75 15.21 6.69 -14.19
N VAL A 76 14.74 7.95 -14.22
CA VAL A 76 15.30 9.01 -15.08
C VAL A 76 16.76 9.31 -14.75
N GLN A 77 17.16 9.16 -13.48
CA GLN A 77 18.53 9.39 -13.02
C GLN A 77 19.47 8.19 -13.22
N GLY A 78 18.97 7.06 -13.73
CA GLY A 78 19.75 5.83 -13.89
C GLY A 78 20.11 5.16 -12.56
N ILE A 79 19.41 5.50 -11.47
CA ILE A 79 19.63 4.92 -10.15
C ILE A 79 18.79 3.64 -10.06
N HIS A 80 19.42 2.49 -10.33
CA HIS A 80 18.75 1.19 -10.33
C HIS A 80 18.77 0.47 -8.97
N VAL A 81 19.44 1.03 -7.97
CA VAL A 81 19.50 0.48 -6.61
C VAL A 81 19.07 1.57 -5.64
N ALA A 82 17.93 1.35 -4.97
CA ALA A 82 17.44 2.27 -3.95
C ALA A 82 18.39 2.26 -2.72
N PRO A 83 18.53 3.39 -2.00
CA PRO A 83 19.28 3.43 -0.75
C PRO A 83 18.73 2.43 0.29
N ASP A 84 19.61 1.86 1.12
CA ASP A 84 19.26 0.80 2.09
C ASP A 84 18.10 1.18 3.02
N TRP A 85 18.05 2.42 3.49
CA TRP A 85 16.98 2.89 4.36
C TRP A 85 15.61 2.92 3.66
N VAL A 86 15.59 3.18 2.34
CA VAL A 86 14.36 3.14 1.53
C VAL A 86 13.88 1.71 1.47
N ILE A 87 14.78 0.77 1.17
CA ILE A 87 14.46 -0.66 1.10
C ILE A 87 13.85 -1.14 2.43
N VAL A 88 14.46 -0.79 3.57
CA VAL A 88 13.95 -1.17 4.90
C VAL A 88 12.58 -0.56 5.15
N PHE A 89 12.42 0.75 4.96
CA PHE A 89 11.15 1.45 5.18
C PHE A 89 10.03 0.83 4.37
N VAL A 90 10.30 0.61 3.09
CA VAL A 90 9.40 0.00 2.14
C VAL A 90 9.01 -1.43 2.54
N SER A 91 9.97 -2.23 2.98
CA SER A 91 9.75 -3.65 3.31
C SER A 91 8.80 -3.84 4.50
N ILE A 92 8.68 -2.84 5.39
CA ILE A 92 7.78 -2.92 6.55
C ILE A 92 6.38 -2.34 6.28
N LEU A 93 6.19 -1.61 5.18
CA LEU A 93 4.89 -1.02 4.84
C LEU A 93 3.74 -2.04 4.77
N PRO A 94 3.91 -3.26 4.20
CA PRO A 94 2.85 -4.25 4.17
C PRO A 94 2.36 -4.64 5.58
N VAL A 95 3.26 -4.74 6.56
CA VAL A 95 2.92 -5.07 7.95
C VAL A 95 2.10 -3.95 8.58
N ILE A 96 2.50 -2.70 8.35
CA ILE A 96 1.77 -1.52 8.82
C ILE A 96 0.37 -1.46 8.20
N VAL A 97 0.27 -1.71 6.90
CA VAL A 97 -1.00 -1.73 6.16
C VAL A 97 -1.95 -2.80 6.70
N LEU A 98 -1.45 -4.01 6.96
CA LEU A 98 -2.27 -5.08 7.54
C LEU A 98 -2.79 -4.70 8.94
N GLY A 99 -1.96 -4.09 9.78
CA GLY A 99 -2.40 -3.58 11.08
C GLY A 99 -3.48 -2.49 10.95
N ALA A 100 -3.28 -1.53 10.05
CA ALA A 100 -4.24 -0.47 9.78
C ALA A 100 -5.56 -0.99 9.21
N ALA A 101 -5.52 -2.02 8.36
CA ALA A 101 -6.70 -2.71 7.82
C ALA A 101 -7.47 -3.44 8.92
N GLY A 102 -6.77 -4.11 9.84
CA GLY A 102 -7.38 -4.76 11.01
C GLY A 102 -8.11 -3.77 11.92
N VAL A 103 -7.49 -2.62 12.22
CA VAL A 103 -8.12 -1.54 12.99
C VAL A 103 -9.34 -0.98 12.27
N LEU A 104 -9.23 -0.72 10.96
CA LEU A 104 -10.34 -0.21 10.16
C LEU A 104 -11.53 -1.18 10.15
N LEU A 105 -11.25 -2.48 9.96
CA LEU A 105 -12.28 -3.52 10.00
C LEU A 105 -12.93 -3.61 11.38
N HIS A 106 -12.15 -3.54 12.45
CA HIS A 106 -12.68 -3.53 13.82
C HIS A 106 -13.65 -2.36 14.03
N LEU A 107 -13.30 -1.15 13.60
CA LEU A 107 -14.15 0.04 13.73
C LEU A 107 -15.48 -0.12 12.96
N VAL A 108 -15.44 -0.67 11.74
CA VAL A 108 -16.65 -0.93 10.94
C VAL A 108 -17.54 -1.96 11.64
N LEU A 109 -16.96 -3.04 12.18
CA LEU A 109 -17.71 -4.07 12.89
C LEU A 109 -18.32 -3.54 14.20
N GLU A 110 -17.60 -2.68 14.92
CA GLU A 110 -18.10 -2.04 16.14
C GLU A 110 -19.28 -1.11 15.84
N GLU A 111 -19.20 -0.31 14.77
CA GLU A 111 -20.30 0.58 14.37
C GLU A 111 -21.56 -0.23 14.00
N ARG A 112 -21.40 -1.35 13.27
CA ARG A 112 -22.53 -2.22 12.90
C ARG A 112 -23.26 -2.81 14.10
N LYS A 113 -22.59 -3.04 15.24
CA LYS A 113 -23.23 -3.55 16.47
C LYS A 113 -24.09 -2.52 17.18
N LYS A 114 -23.95 -1.23 16.87
CA LYS A 114 -24.70 -0.12 17.49
C LYS A 114 -26.05 0.13 16.80
N HIS A 115 -26.33 -0.58 15.71
CA HIS A 115 -27.56 -0.52 14.92
C HIS A 115 -28.30 -1.85 15.02
#